data_AF-A0A0C9YH01-F1
#
_entry.id   AF-A0A0C9YH01-F1
#
_cell.length_a   1.000
_cell.length_b   1.000
_cell.length_c   1.000
_cell.angle_alpha   90.00
_cell.angle_beta   90.00
_cell.angle_gamma   90.00
#
_symmetry.space_group_name_H-M   'P 1'
#
loop_
_entity.id
_entity.type
_entity.pdbx_description
1 polymer ?
#
loop_
_entity_poly.entity_id
_entity_poly.type
_entity_poly.pdbx_seq_one_letter_code
_entity_poly.pdbx_strand_id
1 'polypeptide(L)'
;MTSETNKVKAKLAALSASFDDLEVELEPLFSQTLPETIIGLESIQKAKLQTVLPYLVYDLIFIYLKSRGIYPKTHPVVPELDRIRQYFEKITNAENPPSSKSFSLFTFLPLTQRIEIDKAAAGRFIKHAITQATWTKTAAEEAQDESETIPSQIPIKVTSKMIERAEYEKNLNGRESEEEEILEIYEGSNAMVVDKEADVSHISTGRKRGRPILDPFAGLRYLSLPSFYH
;
A
#
# COMPACT_ATOMS: atom_id res chain seq x y z
N MET A 1 -41.98 44.96 -31.76
CA MET A 1 -40.58 45.35 -31.44
C MET A 1 -40.35 45.49 -29.94
N THR A 2 -41.21 46.18 -29.19
CA THR A 2 -41.05 46.37 -27.73
C THR A 2 -41.14 45.08 -26.89
N SER A 3 -41.95 44.09 -27.29
CA SER A 3 -42.07 42.81 -26.58
C SER A 3 -40.78 41.98 -26.65
N GLU A 4 -40.16 41.88 -27.83
CA GLU A 4 -38.92 41.12 -28.04
C GLU A 4 -37.74 41.77 -27.31
N THR A 5 -37.65 43.10 -27.31
CA THR A 5 -36.62 43.81 -26.53
C THR A 5 -36.78 43.57 -25.03
N ASN A 6 -38.01 43.48 -24.52
CA ASN A 6 -38.27 43.20 -23.11
C ASN A 6 -37.88 41.76 -22.74
N LYS A 7 -38.15 40.79 -23.62
CA LYS A 7 -37.71 39.39 -23.43
C LYS A 7 -36.18 39.29 -23.39
N VAL A 8 -35.48 39.98 -24.29
CA VAL A 8 -34.00 40.00 -24.31
C VAL A 8 -33.44 40.62 -23.04
N LYS A 9 -34.00 41.76 -22.59
CA LYS A 9 -33.61 42.40 -21.33
C LYS A 9 -33.80 41.48 -20.13
N ALA A 10 -34.93 40.76 -20.06
CA ALA A 10 -35.18 39.80 -18.98
C ALA A 10 -34.14 38.66 -18.97
N LYS A 11 -33.78 38.12 -20.14
CA LYS A 11 -32.74 37.10 -20.25
C LYS A 11 -31.36 37.60 -19.83
N LEU A 12 -31.03 38.85 -20.18
CA LEU A 12 -29.76 39.47 -19.79
C LEU A 12 -29.70 39.69 -18.27
N ALA A 13 -30.80 40.16 -17.66
CA ALA A 13 -30.89 40.31 -16.22
C ALA A 13 -30.73 38.97 -15.49
N ALA A 14 -31.39 37.92 -15.98
CA ALA A 14 -31.23 36.57 -15.44
C ALA A 14 -29.80 36.06 -15.56
N LEU A 15 -29.14 36.29 -16.70
CA LEU A 15 -27.73 35.91 -16.90
C LEU A 15 -26.79 36.66 -15.94
N SER A 16 -27.02 37.94 -15.72
CA SER A 16 -26.24 38.74 -14.75
C SER A 16 -26.37 38.19 -13.34
N ALA A 17 -27.60 37.92 -12.89
CA ALA A 17 -27.84 37.34 -11.57
C ALA A 17 -27.15 35.97 -11.40
N SER A 18 -27.16 35.13 -12.44
CA SER A 18 -26.43 33.85 -12.40
C SER A 18 -24.91 34.01 -12.29
N PHE A 19 -24.34 35.10 -12.81
CA PHE A 19 -22.91 35.40 -12.61
C PHE A 19 -22.64 35.92 -11.20
N ASP A 20 -23.51 36.77 -10.66
CA ASP A 20 -23.41 37.23 -9.27
C ASP A 20 -23.46 36.04 -8.29
N ASP A 21 -24.38 35.09 -8.51
CA ASP A 21 -24.48 33.85 -7.73
C ASP A 21 -23.20 32.98 -7.86
N LEU A 22 -22.66 32.88 -9.08
CA LEU A 22 -21.43 32.11 -9.34
C LEU A 22 -20.22 32.73 -8.64
N GLU A 23 -20.10 34.06 -8.61
CA GLU A 23 -19.02 34.75 -7.90
C GLU A 23 -19.08 34.46 -6.40
N VAL A 24 -20.27 34.48 -5.80
CA VAL A 24 -20.46 34.14 -4.38
C VAL A 24 -20.03 32.71 -4.06
N GLU A 25 -20.36 31.75 -4.92
CA GLU A 25 -19.96 30.33 -4.73
C GLU A 25 -18.46 30.09 -4.96
N LEU A 26 -17.80 30.93 -5.77
CA LEU A 26 -16.36 30.82 -6.03
C LEU A 26 -15.49 31.59 -5.03
N GLU A 27 -16.05 32.54 -4.30
CA GLU A 27 -15.32 33.32 -3.28
C GLU A 27 -14.54 32.46 -2.27
N PRO A 28 -15.11 31.37 -1.69
CA PRO A 28 -14.39 30.51 -0.78
C PRO A 28 -13.18 29.83 -1.44
N LEU A 29 -13.29 29.48 -2.72
CA LEU A 29 -12.22 28.86 -3.49
C LEU A 29 -11.06 29.83 -3.76
N PHE A 30 -11.35 31.13 -3.92
CA PHE A 30 -10.34 32.17 -4.13
C PHE A 30 -9.71 32.68 -2.82
N SER A 31 -10.34 32.43 -1.68
CA SER A 31 -9.82 32.83 -0.36
C SER A 31 -8.50 32.14 0.05
N GLN A 32 -8.19 31.00 -0.56
CA GLN A 32 -7.01 30.19 -0.29
C GLN A 32 -6.32 29.77 -1.58
N THR A 33 -5.05 29.39 -1.51
CA THR A 33 -4.38 28.88 -2.70
C THR A 33 -4.85 27.46 -3.03
N LEU A 34 -4.88 27.11 -4.32
CA LEU A 34 -5.25 25.79 -4.78
C LEU A 34 -4.46 24.62 -4.13
N PRO A 35 -3.13 24.68 -3.92
CA PRO A 35 -2.43 23.61 -3.20
C PRO A 35 -2.89 23.47 -1.74
N GLU A 36 -3.19 24.57 -1.05
CA GLU A 36 -3.65 24.54 0.34
C GLU A 36 -5.01 23.85 0.46
N THR A 37 -5.95 24.17 -0.43
CA THR A 37 -7.29 23.53 -0.44
C THR A 37 -7.20 22.03 -0.75
N ILE A 38 -6.23 21.62 -1.57
CA ILE A 38 -6.03 20.22 -1.97
C ILE A 38 -5.38 19.38 -0.86
N ILE A 39 -4.56 19.93 0.01
CA ILE A 39 -3.83 19.16 1.03
C ILE A 39 -4.80 18.44 1.99
N GLY A 40 -5.87 19.11 2.43
CA GLY A 40 -6.83 18.61 3.42
C GLY A 40 -7.89 17.63 2.90
N LEU A 41 -7.98 17.42 1.58
CA LEU A 41 -9.03 16.59 0.96
C LEU A 41 -8.63 15.11 0.88
N GLU A 42 -9.61 14.21 0.76
CA GLU A 42 -9.36 12.82 0.37
C GLU A 42 -8.93 12.75 -1.11
N SER A 43 -8.14 11.75 -1.50
CA SER A 43 -7.66 11.56 -2.88
C SER A 43 -8.77 11.65 -3.94
N ILE A 44 -9.95 11.09 -3.64
CA ILE A 44 -11.09 11.13 -4.56
C ILE A 44 -11.69 12.52 -4.69
N GLN A 45 -11.78 13.26 -3.58
CA GLN A 45 -12.27 14.64 -3.55
C GLN A 45 -11.29 15.59 -4.25
N LYS A 46 -9.97 15.35 -4.10
CA LYS A 46 -8.93 16.06 -4.86
C LYS A 46 -9.14 15.89 -6.37
N ALA A 47 -9.38 14.66 -6.82
CA ALA A 47 -9.61 14.38 -8.24
C ALA A 47 -10.87 15.07 -8.77
N LYS A 48 -11.96 15.09 -7.98
CA LYS A 48 -13.18 15.83 -8.31
C LYS A 48 -12.92 17.32 -8.48
N LEU A 49 -12.30 17.95 -7.48
CA LEU A 49 -12.00 19.39 -7.54
C LEU A 49 -11.11 19.72 -8.74
N GLN A 50 -10.03 18.97 -8.95
CA GLN A 50 -9.11 19.17 -10.09
C GLN A 50 -9.76 18.94 -11.46
N THR A 51 -10.89 18.22 -11.54
CA THR A 51 -11.64 18.01 -12.80
C THR A 51 -12.72 19.08 -13.00
N VAL A 52 -13.37 19.54 -11.92
CA VAL A 52 -14.41 20.58 -11.97
C VAL A 52 -13.81 21.96 -12.28
N LEU A 53 -12.61 22.27 -11.79
CA LEU A 53 -11.94 23.54 -12.08
C LEU A 53 -11.76 23.82 -13.58
N PRO A 54 -11.12 22.94 -14.37
CA PRO A 54 -11.00 23.17 -15.81
C PRO A 54 -12.36 23.12 -16.51
N TYR A 55 -13.32 22.30 -16.04
CA TYR A 55 -14.70 22.31 -16.57
C TYR A 55 -15.32 23.70 -16.49
N LEU A 56 -15.23 24.34 -15.33
CA LEU A 56 -15.75 25.69 -15.11
C LEU A 56 -15.06 26.71 -16.04
N VAL A 57 -13.74 26.66 -16.15
CA VAL A 57 -12.99 27.57 -17.03
C VAL A 57 -13.42 27.42 -18.49
N TYR A 58 -13.51 26.20 -19.01
CA TYR A 58 -13.93 25.97 -20.39
C TYR A 58 -15.40 26.30 -20.63
N ASP A 59 -16.27 26.10 -19.64
CA ASP A 59 -17.68 26.50 -19.72
C ASP A 59 -17.84 28.02 -19.75
N LEU A 60 -17.08 28.77 -18.94
CA LEU A 60 -17.01 30.23 -19.04
C LEU A 60 -16.51 30.70 -20.40
N ILE A 61 -15.48 30.05 -20.96
CA ILE A 61 -15.01 30.35 -22.33
C ILE A 61 -16.14 30.05 -23.34
N PHE A 62 -16.88 28.96 -23.16
CA PHE A 62 -18.00 28.61 -24.03
C PHE A 62 -19.11 29.67 -23.99
N ILE A 63 -19.45 30.19 -22.81
CA ILE A 63 -20.41 31.29 -22.62
C ILE A 63 -19.88 32.58 -23.27
N TYR A 64 -18.60 32.88 -23.09
CA TYR A 64 -17.94 34.03 -23.71
C TYR A 64 -17.98 33.98 -25.24
N LEU A 65 -17.72 32.83 -25.85
CA LEU A 65 -17.79 32.66 -27.30
C LEU A 65 -19.22 32.90 -27.81
N LYS A 66 -20.22 32.38 -27.09
CA LYS A 66 -21.63 32.61 -27.42
C LYS A 66 -22.02 34.08 -27.30
N SER A 67 -21.54 34.82 -26.30
CA SER A 67 -21.86 36.24 -26.13
C SER A 67 -21.22 37.11 -27.22
N ARG A 68 -20.07 36.69 -27.76
CA ARG A 68 -19.42 37.30 -28.93
C ARG A 68 -20.08 36.93 -30.27
N GLY A 69 -21.04 36.01 -30.28
CA GLY A 69 -21.67 35.51 -31.50
C GLY A 69 -20.79 34.52 -32.29
N ILE A 70 -19.72 33.99 -31.69
CA ILE A 70 -18.88 32.96 -32.30
C ILE A 70 -19.52 31.61 -32.03
N TYR A 71 -19.65 30.78 -33.07
CA TYR A 71 -20.22 29.45 -32.90
C TYR A 71 -19.26 28.56 -32.09
N PRO A 72 -19.67 28.00 -30.94
CA PRO A 72 -18.74 27.27 -30.09
C PRO A 72 -18.24 25.96 -30.70
N LYS A 73 -19.00 25.33 -31.61
CA LYS A 73 -18.60 24.03 -32.18
C LYS A 73 -17.42 24.11 -33.13
N THR A 74 -17.11 25.29 -33.67
CA THR A 74 -15.89 25.50 -34.48
C THR A 74 -14.67 25.78 -33.62
N HIS A 75 -14.85 26.02 -32.32
CA HIS A 75 -13.77 26.37 -31.40
C HIS A 75 -13.14 25.10 -30.79
N PRO A 76 -11.83 25.08 -30.53
CA PRO A 76 -11.14 23.98 -29.84
C PRO A 76 -11.58 23.75 -28.38
N VAL A 77 -12.61 24.44 -27.89
CA VAL A 77 -13.15 24.20 -26.53
C VAL A 77 -13.99 22.93 -26.47
N VAL A 78 -14.65 22.54 -27.58
CA VAL A 78 -15.45 21.31 -27.62
C VAL A 78 -14.63 20.05 -27.32
N PRO A 79 -13.48 19.79 -27.97
CA PRO A 79 -12.68 18.62 -27.64
C PRO A 79 -12.15 18.65 -26.20
N GLU A 80 -11.90 19.83 -25.61
CA GLU A 80 -11.50 19.94 -24.20
C GLU A 80 -12.65 19.58 -23.25
N LEU A 81 -13.89 19.98 -23.55
CA LEU A 81 -15.07 19.55 -22.80
C LEU A 81 -15.30 18.03 -22.90
N ASP A 82 -15.11 17.45 -24.09
CA ASP A 82 -15.19 15.99 -24.28
C ASP A 82 -14.10 15.26 -23.50
N ARG A 83 -12.88 15.82 -23.46
CA ARG A 83 -11.77 15.30 -22.66
C ARG A 83 -12.11 15.34 -21.17
N ILE A 84 -12.70 16.41 -20.66
CA ILE A 84 -13.14 16.54 -19.26
C ILE A 84 -14.23 15.53 -18.92
N ARG A 85 -15.18 15.30 -19.83
CA ARG A 85 -16.21 14.27 -19.67
C ARG A 85 -15.61 12.90 -19.41
N GLN A 86 -14.55 12.54 -20.14
CA GLN A 86 -13.82 11.28 -19.89
C GLN A 86 -13.18 11.22 -18.50
N TYR A 87 -12.75 12.35 -17.93
CA TYR A 87 -12.22 12.39 -16.56
C TYR A 87 -13.33 12.23 -15.52
N PHE A 88 -14.52 12.81 -15.74
CA PHE A 88 -15.69 12.52 -14.89
C PHE A 88 -16.03 11.03 -14.90
N GLU A 89 -16.04 10.38 -16.06
CA GLU A 89 -16.28 8.94 -16.18
C GLU A 89 -15.22 8.12 -15.42
N LYS A 90 -13.94 8.49 -15.52
CA LYS A 90 -12.86 7.85 -14.75
C LYS A 90 -13.06 7.98 -13.25
N ILE A 91 -13.48 9.16 -12.78
CA ILE A 91 -13.76 9.39 -11.35
C ILE A 91 -14.97 8.57 -10.93
N THR A 92 -16.09 8.60 -11.67
CA THR A 92 -17.29 7.81 -11.35
C THR A 92 -16.99 6.31 -11.29
N ASN A 93 -16.18 5.79 -12.22
CA ASN A 93 -15.73 4.40 -12.22
C ASN A 93 -14.78 4.08 -11.05
N ALA A 94 -14.02 5.05 -10.56
CA ALA A 94 -13.18 4.88 -9.38
C ALA A 94 -14.00 4.89 -8.08
N GLU A 95 -15.04 5.74 -7.99
CA GLU A 95 -15.93 5.82 -6.84
C GLU A 95 -16.84 4.61 -6.73
N ASN A 96 -17.45 4.24 -7.85
CA ASN A 96 -18.35 3.10 -7.97
C ASN A 96 -17.71 2.14 -8.98
N PRO A 97 -16.72 1.33 -8.56
CA PRO A 97 -16.16 0.33 -9.45
C PRO A 97 -17.32 -0.53 -9.95
N PRO A 98 -17.58 -0.60 -11.27
CA PRO A 98 -18.64 -1.44 -11.78
C PRO A 98 -18.35 -2.84 -11.27
N SER A 99 -19.30 -3.40 -10.53
CA SER A 99 -19.26 -4.77 -10.03
C SER A 99 -19.31 -5.74 -11.22
N SER A 100 -18.17 -5.90 -11.90
CA SER A 100 -17.86 -7.00 -12.81
C SER A 100 -19.01 -7.44 -13.73
N LYS A 101 -19.77 -6.51 -14.36
CA LYS A 101 -20.88 -6.90 -15.28
C LYS A 101 -21.47 -5.82 -16.18
N SER A 102 -20.99 -4.59 -16.17
CA SER A 102 -21.50 -3.60 -17.13
C SER A 102 -20.62 -3.55 -18.38
N PHE A 103 -20.98 -4.35 -19.37
CA PHE A 103 -20.49 -4.21 -20.74
C PHE A 103 -21.10 -2.91 -21.29
N SER A 104 -20.38 -1.80 -21.19
CA SER A 104 -20.77 -0.57 -21.89
C SER A 104 -20.72 -0.84 -23.38
N LEU A 105 -21.91 -0.94 -23.99
CA LEU A 105 -22.12 -1.26 -25.41
C LEU A 105 -21.57 -0.16 -26.36
N PHE A 106 -21.05 0.95 -25.81
CA PHE A 106 -20.65 2.14 -26.57
C PHE A 106 -19.13 2.38 -26.61
N THR A 107 -18.30 1.60 -25.90
CA THR A 107 -16.86 1.80 -25.87
C THR A 107 -16.10 0.51 -26.18
N PHE A 108 -15.41 0.48 -27.32
CA PHE A 108 -14.56 -0.62 -27.78
C PHE A 108 -13.23 -0.74 -26.98
N LEU A 109 -13.04 0.06 -25.93
CA LEU A 109 -11.80 0.08 -25.14
C LEU A 109 -12.04 -0.60 -23.78
N PRO A 110 -11.29 -1.65 -23.42
CA PRO A 110 -11.47 -2.36 -22.16
C PRO A 110 -10.95 -1.50 -21.01
N LEU A 111 -11.80 -0.66 -20.42
CA LEU A 111 -11.46 0.07 -19.22
C LEU A 111 -11.56 -0.89 -18.03
N THR A 112 -10.43 -1.55 -17.75
CA THR A 112 -10.13 -2.22 -16.49
C THR A 112 -11.26 -3.11 -15.97
N GLN A 113 -11.52 -4.22 -16.67
CA GLN A 113 -11.97 -5.40 -15.93
C GLN A 113 -10.97 -5.59 -14.79
N ARG A 114 -11.43 -5.54 -13.53
CA ARG A 114 -10.67 -6.20 -12.49
C ARG A 114 -10.57 -7.64 -12.97
N ILE A 115 -9.39 -8.02 -13.45
CA ILE A 115 -9.07 -9.41 -13.72
C ILE A 115 -9.02 -10.02 -12.32
N GLU A 116 -10.20 -10.37 -11.80
CA GLU A 116 -10.28 -11.26 -10.67
C GLU A 116 -9.66 -12.55 -11.16
N ILE A 117 -8.40 -12.76 -10.77
CA ILE A 117 -7.66 -13.96 -11.12
C ILE A 117 -8.48 -15.11 -10.55
N ASP A 118 -8.93 -16.01 -11.44
CA ASP A 118 -9.60 -17.23 -11.00
C ASP A 118 -8.61 -18.04 -10.17
N LYS A 119 -8.79 -18.00 -8.85
CA LYS A 119 -7.93 -18.66 -7.87
C LYS A 119 -7.91 -20.18 -8.08
N ALA A 120 -9.01 -20.76 -8.57
CA ALA A 120 -9.09 -22.18 -8.83
C ALA A 120 -8.30 -22.55 -10.09
N ALA A 121 -8.41 -21.76 -11.17
CA ALA A 121 -7.59 -21.94 -12.36
C ALA A 121 -6.10 -21.74 -12.07
N ALA A 122 -5.74 -20.65 -11.37
CA ALA A 122 -4.36 -20.41 -10.92
C ALA A 122 -3.82 -21.58 -10.09
N GLY A 123 -4.63 -22.13 -9.18
CA GLY A 123 -4.28 -23.32 -8.41
C GLY A 123 -4.03 -24.56 -9.28
N ARG A 124 -4.79 -24.76 -10.36
CA ARG A 124 -4.56 -25.85 -11.33
C ARG A 124 -3.24 -25.66 -12.08
N PHE A 125 -2.95 -24.44 -12.52
CA PHE A 125 -1.68 -24.12 -13.20
C PHE A 125 -0.48 -24.38 -12.29
N ILE A 126 -0.53 -23.92 -11.05
CA ILE A 126 0.56 -24.13 -10.07
C ILE A 126 0.74 -25.64 -9.78
N LYS A 127 -0.35 -26.36 -9.52
CA LYS A 127 -0.28 -27.81 -9.25
C LYS A 127 0.30 -28.57 -10.43
N HIS A 128 -0.16 -28.27 -11.65
CA HIS A 128 0.33 -28.93 -12.85
C HIS A 128 1.81 -28.62 -13.09
N ALA A 129 2.22 -27.35 -12.93
CA ALA A 129 3.62 -26.95 -13.03
C ALA A 129 4.51 -27.66 -12.00
N ILE A 130 4.06 -27.82 -10.75
CA ILE A 130 4.80 -28.58 -9.72
C ILE A 130 4.90 -30.06 -10.09
N THR A 131 3.81 -30.67 -10.55
CA THR A 131 3.82 -32.09 -10.93
C THR A 131 4.66 -32.37 -12.17
N GLN A 132 4.78 -31.40 -13.08
CA GLN A 132 5.60 -31.51 -14.28
C GLN A 132 7.05 -31.09 -14.07
N ALA A 133 7.35 -30.34 -13.01
CA ALA A 133 8.71 -29.97 -12.64
C ALA A 133 9.42 -31.20 -12.06
N THR A 134 9.93 -32.07 -12.93
CA THR A 134 10.97 -33.02 -12.56
C THR A 134 12.24 -32.21 -12.32
N TRP A 135 12.72 -32.15 -11.08
CA TRP A 135 14.07 -31.66 -10.81
C TRP A 135 15.06 -32.53 -11.58
N THR A 136 15.55 -31.99 -12.68
CA THR A 136 16.68 -32.55 -13.42
C THR A 136 17.92 -31.96 -12.79
N LYS A 137 18.76 -32.83 -12.21
CA LYS A 137 20.11 -32.47 -11.79
C LYS A 137 20.77 -31.82 -13.00
N THR A 138 21.27 -30.59 -12.86
CA THR A 138 21.91 -29.95 -14.01
C THR A 138 23.13 -30.76 -14.43
N ALA A 139 23.51 -30.77 -15.72
CA ALA A 139 24.68 -31.53 -16.18
C ALA A 139 25.99 -31.19 -15.43
N ALA A 140 26.06 -30.00 -14.81
CA ALA A 140 27.16 -29.58 -13.94
C ALA A 140 27.22 -30.34 -12.60
N GLU A 141 26.10 -30.91 -12.17
CA GLU A 141 25.92 -31.61 -10.91
C GLU A 141 25.89 -33.15 -11.13
N GLU A 142 25.58 -33.64 -12.33
CA GLU A 142 25.87 -35.03 -12.77
C GLU A 142 27.37 -35.26 -13.03
N ALA A 143 28.07 -34.27 -13.59
CA ALA A 143 29.52 -34.32 -13.77
C ALA A 143 30.33 -34.39 -12.47
N GLN A 144 29.69 -34.22 -11.31
CA GLN A 144 30.30 -34.36 -9.99
C GLN A 144 30.11 -35.76 -9.37
N ASP A 145 29.18 -36.58 -9.88
CA ASP A 145 28.91 -37.92 -9.32
C ASP A 145 29.66 -39.04 -10.08
N GLU A 146 30.08 -38.83 -11.33
CA GLU A 146 30.80 -39.84 -12.11
C GLU A 146 32.34 -39.76 -11.99
N SER A 147 32.86 -38.78 -11.25
CA SER A 147 34.29 -38.69 -10.93
C SER A 147 34.57 -39.12 -9.49
N GLU A 148 34.95 -40.39 -9.36
CA GLU A 148 35.92 -40.88 -8.38
C GLU A 148 35.50 -41.00 -6.90
N THR A 149 35.55 -42.26 -6.47
CA THR A 149 35.76 -42.72 -5.09
C THR A 149 37.08 -42.18 -4.55
N ILE A 150 37.07 -41.00 -3.93
CA ILE A 150 38.16 -40.52 -3.09
C ILE A 150 37.55 -39.91 -1.81
N PRO A 151 37.90 -40.38 -0.60
CA PRO A 151 37.47 -39.73 0.62
C PRO A 151 38.26 -38.43 0.78
N SER A 152 37.77 -37.33 0.22
CA SER A 152 38.32 -36.01 0.51
C SER A 152 37.89 -35.60 1.92
N GLN A 153 38.65 -36.03 2.93
CA GLN A 153 38.64 -35.42 4.25
C GLN A 153 39.05 -33.95 4.10
N ILE A 154 38.06 -33.07 4.07
CA ILE A 154 38.27 -31.64 4.20
C ILE A 154 38.79 -31.43 5.64
N PRO A 155 40.00 -30.87 5.86
CA PRO A 155 40.49 -30.68 7.20
C PRO A 155 39.61 -29.66 7.92
N ILE A 156 38.93 -30.12 8.97
CA ILE A 156 38.09 -29.27 9.82
C ILE A 156 39.03 -28.29 10.53
N LYS A 157 38.97 -27.02 10.14
CA LYS A 157 39.68 -25.95 10.85
C LYS A 157 38.99 -25.71 12.19
N VAL A 158 39.60 -26.17 13.27
CA VAL A 158 39.11 -25.90 14.62
C VAL A 158 39.14 -24.39 14.86
N THR A 159 37.96 -23.80 15.06
CA THR A 159 37.82 -22.37 15.37
C THR A 159 37.85 -22.16 16.87
N SER A 160 38.17 -20.94 17.34
CA SER A 160 38.21 -20.61 18.79
C SER A 160 36.93 -21.01 19.53
N LYS A 161 35.77 -20.87 18.89
CA LYS A 161 34.46 -21.28 19.44
C LYS A 161 34.32 -22.79 19.64
N MET A 162 34.99 -23.60 18.81
CA MET A 162 34.98 -25.06 18.97
C MET A 162 35.79 -25.50 20.19
N ILE A 163 36.87 -24.79 20.49
CA ILE A 163 37.72 -25.07 21.67
C ILE A 163 36.96 -24.69 22.95
N GLU A 164 36.38 -23.48 22.99
CA GLU A 164 35.61 -22.99 24.13
C GLU A 164 34.43 -23.91 24.47
N ARG A 165 33.74 -24.42 23.46
CA ARG A 165 32.64 -25.39 23.66
C ARG A 165 33.13 -26.72 24.22
N ALA A 166 34.27 -27.22 23.76
CA ALA A 166 34.85 -28.47 24.25
C ALA A 166 35.30 -28.35 25.72
N GLU A 167 35.84 -27.19 26.11
CA GLU A 167 36.21 -26.89 27.49
C GLU A 167 34.98 -26.78 28.41
N TYR A 168 33.90 -26.16 27.92
CA TYR A 168 32.64 -26.08 28.65
C TYR A 168 32.04 -27.46 28.91
N GLU A 169 32.00 -28.33 27.90
CA GLU A 169 31.50 -29.70 28.03
C GLU A 169 32.35 -30.53 29.00
N LYS A 170 33.68 -30.35 28.98
CA LYS A 170 34.57 -31.00 29.95
C LYS A 170 34.33 -30.52 31.38
N ASN A 171 34.08 -29.23 31.59
CA ASN A 171 33.77 -28.68 32.91
C ASN A 171 32.40 -29.13 33.43
N LEU A 172 31.41 -29.28 32.54
CA LEU A 172 30.10 -29.81 32.89
C LEU A 172 30.20 -31.27 33.33
N ASN A 173 30.89 -32.09 32.54
CA ASN A 173 31.10 -33.51 32.83
C ASN A 173 31.99 -33.73 34.07
N GLY A 174 32.93 -32.82 34.34
CA GLY A 174 33.70 -32.82 35.59
C GLY A 174 32.86 -32.52 36.83
N ARG A 175 31.88 -31.59 36.72
CA ARG A 175 30.92 -31.29 37.78
C ARG A 175 29.93 -32.43 38.02
N GLU A 176 29.49 -33.12 36.97
CA GLU A 176 28.62 -34.30 37.12
C GLU A 176 29.30 -35.47 37.83
N SER A 177 30.64 -35.56 37.79
CA SER A 177 31.40 -36.59 38.50
C SER A 177 31.64 -36.27 39.99
N GLU A 178 31.38 -35.05 40.46
CA GLU A 178 31.64 -34.62 41.85
C GLU A 178 30.37 -34.46 42.70
N GLU A 179 29.17 -34.52 42.10
CA GLU A 179 27.89 -34.34 42.80
C GLU A 179 26.98 -35.58 42.65
N GLU A 180 27.48 -36.78 42.95
CA GLU A 180 26.62 -37.92 43.36
C GLU A 180 26.25 -37.77 44.85
N GLU A 181 25.42 -36.78 45.19
CA GLU A 181 24.83 -36.68 46.53
C GLU A 181 23.32 -36.39 46.46
N ILE A 182 22.56 -37.49 46.48
CA ILE A 182 21.21 -37.66 47.04
C ILE A 182 20.16 -36.59 46.68
N LEU A 183 19.41 -36.82 45.60
CA LEU A 183 18.17 -36.09 45.31
C LEU A 183 16.99 -36.72 46.09
N GLU A 184 16.67 -36.22 47.28
CA GLU A 184 15.45 -36.61 48.01
C GLU A 184 14.19 -35.99 47.37
N ILE A 185 13.29 -36.85 46.88
CA ILE A 185 11.97 -36.47 46.37
C ILE A 185 11.03 -36.36 47.57
N TYR A 186 10.69 -35.13 47.99
CA TYR A 186 9.67 -34.91 49.02
C TYR A 186 8.29 -34.72 48.37
N GLU A 187 7.38 -35.67 48.63
CA GLU A 187 5.96 -35.56 48.29
C GLU A 187 5.28 -34.45 49.10
N GLY A 188 4.51 -33.60 48.43
CA GLY A 188 3.89 -32.44 49.01
C GLY A 188 2.62 -32.73 49.80
N SER A 189 2.50 -32.09 50.97
CA SER A 189 1.23 -31.55 51.48
C SER A 189 1.49 -30.72 52.75
N ASN A 190 1.30 -29.40 52.68
CA ASN A 190 0.40 -28.66 53.58
C ASN A 190 0.55 -27.15 53.40
N ALA A 191 -0.60 -26.50 53.31
CA ALA A 191 -0.81 -25.08 53.14
C ALA A 191 -0.45 -24.28 54.40
N MET A 192 0.11 -23.07 54.26
CA MET A 192 -0.29 -21.95 55.11
C MET A 192 0.10 -20.59 54.49
N VAL A 193 -0.92 -19.74 54.38
CA VAL A 193 -0.90 -18.31 54.03
C VAL A 193 -0.35 -17.50 55.22
N VAL A 194 0.34 -16.37 54.97
CA VAL A 194 0.15 -15.05 55.65
C VAL A 194 1.27 -14.06 55.27
N ASP A 195 0.84 -12.82 55.01
CA ASP A 195 1.54 -11.69 54.40
C ASP A 195 2.55 -10.93 55.30
N LYS A 196 3.58 -10.30 54.66
CA LYS A 196 4.11 -8.96 55.00
C LYS A 196 5.15 -8.44 53.99
N GLU A 197 4.98 -7.19 53.57
CA GLU A 197 5.88 -6.33 52.77
C GLU A 197 7.23 -6.09 53.51
N ALA A 198 8.39 -5.73 52.94
CA ALA A 198 8.79 -5.16 51.64
C ALA A 198 10.30 -5.44 51.35
N ASP A 199 10.67 -5.18 50.08
CA ASP A 199 11.97 -4.75 49.54
C ASP A 199 13.07 -5.72 49.03
N VAL A 200 13.57 -5.33 47.84
CA VAL A 200 14.86 -5.59 47.15
C VAL A 200 14.91 -6.69 46.05
N SER A 201 14.55 -6.26 44.84
CA SER A 201 15.21 -6.41 43.51
C SER A 201 15.79 -7.75 42.99
N HIS A 202 15.38 -8.07 41.73
CA HIS A 202 16.01 -8.91 40.68
C HIS A 202 16.17 -10.42 40.99
N ILE A 203 15.68 -11.38 40.19
CA ILE A 203 16.11 -11.74 38.82
C ILE A 203 14.98 -12.50 38.09
N SER A 204 14.79 -12.17 36.82
CA SER A 204 13.81 -12.81 35.92
C SER A 204 14.34 -14.11 35.30
N THR A 205 13.50 -15.15 35.27
CA THR A 205 13.77 -16.40 34.56
C THR A 205 13.58 -16.19 33.05
N GLY A 206 14.61 -16.52 32.28
CA GLY A 206 14.71 -16.25 30.85
C GLY A 206 13.69 -17.03 30.01
N ARG A 207 12.81 -16.31 29.31
CA ARG A 207 12.00 -16.83 28.21
C ARG A 207 12.87 -17.03 26.97
N LYS A 208 12.78 -18.21 26.34
CA LYS A 208 13.37 -18.50 25.02
C LYS A 208 12.87 -17.47 24.00
N ARG A 209 13.75 -16.58 23.54
CA ARG A 209 13.43 -15.58 22.51
C ARG A 209 13.54 -16.23 21.13
N GLY A 210 12.40 -16.53 20.51
CA GLY A 210 12.33 -16.79 19.07
C GLY A 210 12.70 -15.53 18.29
N ARG A 211 13.37 -15.67 17.14
CA ARG A 211 13.76 -14.54 16.30
C ARG A 211 12.48 -13.85 15.77
N PRO A 212 12.42 -12.50 15.75
CA PRO A 212 11.31 -11.81 15.12
C PRO A 212 11.31 -12.07 13.62
N ILE A 213 10.12 -12.26 13.05
CA ILE A 213 9.91 -12.39 11.60
C ILE A 213 10.29 -11.05 10.97
N LEU A 214 11.42 -11.01 10.25
CA LEU A 214 11.82 -9.87 9.44
C LEU A 214 11.12 -9.98 8.09
N ASP A 215 10.28 -9.01 7.75
CA ASP A 215 9.66 -8.90 6.42
C ASP A 215 10.73 -8.41 5.41
N PRO A 216 11.07 -9.17 4.36
CA PRO A 216 12.18 -8.85 3.45
C PRO A 216 11.94 -7.59 2.60
N PHE A 217 10.75 -7.00 2.65
CA PHE A 217 10.40 -5.77 1.91
C PHE A 217 10.24 -4.52 2.78
N ALA A 218 10.56 -4.59 4.08
CA ALA A 218 10.38 -3.46 5.01
C ALA A 218 11.40 -2.30 4.86
N GLY A 219 12.36 -2.39 3.94
CA GLY A 219 13.49 -1.46 3.82
C GLY A 219 13.24 -0.15 3.06
N LEU A 220 12.01 0.20 2.71
CA LEU A 220 11.73 1.35 1.83
C LEU A 220 10.69 2.33 2.40
N ARG A 221 10.81 2.73 3.67
CA ARG A 221 10.18 3.97 4.16
C ARG A 221 11.06 4.65 5.23
N TYR A 222 11.12 5.97 5.13
CA TYR A 222 11.65 6.95 6.10
C TYR A 222 13.16 7.26 6.06
N LEU A 223 13.57 8.06 5.08
CA LEU A 223 14.53 9.14 5.36
C LEU A 223 13.71 10.41 5.63
N SER A 224 13.46 10.66 6.91
CA SER A 224 13.05 11.96 7.43
C SER A 224 13.64 12.10 8.83
N LEU A 225 14.03 13.34 9.14
CA LEU A 225 14.50 13.93 10.40
C LEU A 225 16.02 14.22 10.45
N PRO A 226 16.49 15.25 11.20
CA PRO A 226 15.78 16.43 11.73
C PRO A 226 16.55 17.78 11.58
N SER A 227 15.79 18.86 11.79
CA SER A 227 16.24 20.21 12.12
C SER A 227 17.18 20.23 13.33
N PHE A 228 18.34 20.88 13.21
CA PHE A 228 19.20 21.26 14.33
C PHE A 228 19.07 22.75 14.60
N TYR A 229 18.60 23.09 15.80
CA TYR A 229 18.85 24.36 16.47
C TYR A 229 20.19 24.25 17.21
N HIS A 230 21.11 25.16 16.95
CA HIS A 230 21.92 25.85 17.95
C HIS A 230 22.52 27.12 17.34
#